data_AF-A0A358S3H1-F1
#
_entry.id   AF-A0A358S3H1-F1
#
_cell.length_a   1.000
_cell.length_b   1.000
_cell.length_c   1.000
_cell.angle_alpha   90.00
_cell.angle_beta   90.00
_cell.angle_gamma   90.00
#
_symmetry.space_group_name_H-M   'P 1'
#
loop_
_entity.id
_entity.type
_entity.pdbx_description
1 polymer ?
#
loop_
_entity_poly.entity_id
_entity_poly.type
_entity_poly.pdbx_seq_one_letter_code
_entity_poly.pdbx_strand_id
1 'polypeptide(L)' 'MEYTYSCLEDYDMAIDDFILEHETFPIIEKDEEHLCAYCSSKSSYRLSLGKPVEKDQ' A
#
# COMPACT_ATOMS: atom_id res chain seq x y z
N MET A 1 2.34 8.99 -9.29
CA MET A 1 2.42 8.45 -7.93
C MET A 1 2.40 6.95 -8.08
N GLU A 2 3.37 6.28 -7.48
CA GLU A 2 3.50 4.83 -7.51
C GLU A 2 2.73 4.28 -6.32
N TYR A 3 1.83 3.32 -6.58
CA TYR A 3 0.95 2.74 -5.59
C TYR A 3 1.16 1.22 -5.58
N THR A 4 1.37 0.68 -4.40
CA THR A 4 1.37 -0.78 -4.20
C THR A 4 0.10 -1.16 -3.47
N TYR A 5 -0.69 -2.05 -4.06
CA TYR A 5 -1.93 -2.52 -3.46
C TYR A 5 -1.68 -3.88 -2.82
N SER A 6 -2.12 -4.06 -1.58
CA SER A 6 -2.00 -5.34 -0.87
C SER A 6 -3.34 -5.79 -0.31
N CYS A 7 -3.57 -7.09 -0.29
CA CYS A 7 -4.56 -7.67 0.61
C CYS A 7 -4.01 -7.72 2.04
N LEU A 8 -4.83 -8.18 2.99
CA LEU A 8 -4.40 -8.37 4.37
C LEU A 8 -3.35 -9.49 4.52
N GLU A 9 -3.42 -10.54 3.71
CA GLU A 9 -2.52 -11.69 3.80
C GLU A 9 -1.09 -11.34 3.35
N ASP A 10 -0.96 -10.53 2.28
CA ASP A 10 0.33 -10.11 1.73
C ASP A 10 0.78 -8.73 2.28
N TYR A 11 0.18 -8.25 3.36
CA TYR A 11 0.41 -6.90 3.89
C TYR A 11 1.85 -6.69 4.38
N ASP A 12 2.38 -7.63 5.16
CA ASP A 12 3.73 -7.52 5.70
C ASP A 12 4.78 -7.57 4.57
N MET A 13 4.55 -8.42 3.56
CA MET A 13 5.40 -8.49 2.36
C MET A 13 5.39 -7.17 1.58
N ALA A 14 4.21 -6.57 1.42
CA ALA A 14 4.07 -5.28 0.75
C ALA A 14 4.82 -4.16 1.45
N ILE A 15 4.85 -4.16 2.79
CA ILE A 15 5.62 -3.19 3.57
C ILE A 15 7.12 -3.45 3.44
N ASP A 16 7.56 -4.71 3.58
CA ASP A 16 8.97 -5.07 3.50
C ASP A 16 9.56 -4.70 2.13
N ASP A 17 8.87 -5.04 1.05
CA ASP A 17 9.29 -4.67 -0.31
C ASP A 17 9.37 -3.15 -0.48
N PHE A 18 8.37 -2.42 0.03
CA PHE A 18 8.36 -0.96 -0.04
C PHE A 18 9.53 -0.34 0.73
N ILE A 19 9.89 -0.88 1.90
CA ILE A 19 11.04 -0.43 2.68
C ILE A 19 12.35 -0.76 1.95
N LEU A 20 12.45 -1.94 1.33
CA LEU A 20 13.63 -2.32 0.56
C LEU A 20 13.84 -1.42 -0.66
N GLU A 21 12.75 -1.04 -1.34
CA GLU A 21 12.81 -0.21 -2.54
C GLU A 21 13.01 1.28 -2.24
N HIS A 22 12.39 1.79 -1.19
CA HIS A 22 12.33 3.23 -0.90
C HIS A 22 13.08 3.65 0.36
N GLU A 23 13.68 2.71 1.10
CA GLU A 23 14.39 2.93 2.37
C GLU A 23 13.55 3.70 3.41
N THR A 24 12.23 3.57 3.34
CA THR A 24 11.29 4.29 4.20
C THR A 24 9.96 3.54 4.37
N PHE A 25 9.22 3.86 5.43
CA PHE A 25 7.90 3.28 5.65
C PHE A 25 6.85 3.90 4.70
N PRO A 26 5.96 3.09 4.11
CA PRO A 26 4.86 3.60 3.28
C PRO A 26 3.81 4.33 4.12
N ILE A 27 3.07 5.22 3.47
CA ILE A 27 1.73 5.58 3.95
C ILE A 27 0.77 4.50 3.53
N ILE A 28 -0.04 4.06 4.49
CA ILE A 28 -0.97 2.96 4.30
C ILE A 28 -2.38 3.50 4.47
N GLU A 29 -3.17 3.38 3.41
CA GLU A 29 -4.58 3.74 3.40
C GLU A 29 -5.41 2.51 3.07
N LYS A 30 -6.68 2.48 3.50
CA LYS A 30 -7.60 1.42 3.07
C LYS A 30 -7.97 1.61 1.61
N ASP A 31 -7.90 0.54 0.83
CA ASP A 31 -8.32 0.51 -0.57
C ASP A 31 -8.92 -0.85 -0.90
N GLU A 32 -10.20 -0.86 -1.25
CA GLU A 32 -10.95 -2.05 -1.64
C GLU A 32 -11.45 -1.98 -3.10
N GLU A 33 -10.87 -1.11 -3.92
CA GLU A 33 -11.27 -0.93 -5.31
C GLU A 33 -10.33 -1.66 -6.28
N HIS A 34 -9.14 -2.03 -5.83
CA HIS A 34 -8.09 -2.61 -6.64
C HIS A 34 -7.79 -4.08 -6.27
N LEU A 35 -6.78 -4.63 -6.94
CA LEU A 35 -6.28 -5.99 -6.71
C LEU A 35 -4.91 -5.94 -6.05
N CYS A 36 -4.65 -6.88 -5.15
CA CYS A 36 -3.36 -7.11 -4.53
C CYS A 36 -2.31 -7.39 -5.60
N ALA A 37 -1.17 -6.70 -5.51
CA ALA A 37 -0.04 -6.86 -6.43
C ALA A 37 0.59 -8.27 -6.38
N TYR A 38 0.40 -9.00 -5.27
CA TYR A 38 1.05 -10.27 -4.99
C TYR A 38 0.21 -11.48 -5.39
N CYS A 39 -1.05 -11.53 -4.93
CA CYS A 39 -1.93 -12.67 -5.18
C CYS A 39 -3.09 -12.37 -6.15
N SER A 40 -3.22 -11.13 -6.63
CA SER A 40 -4.37 -10.68 -7.46
C SER A 40 -5.74 -10.81 -6.78
N SER A 41 -5.81 -11.11 -5.48
CA SER A 41 -7.05 -11.02 -4.69
C SER A 41 -7.47 -9.56 -4.50
N LYS A 42 -8.68 -9.31 -4.01
CA LYS A 42 -9.14 -7.95 -3.69
C LYS A 42 -8.17 -7.28 -2.70
N SER A 43 -7.75 -6.05 -3.00
CA SER A 43 -6.91 -5.29 -2.07
C SER A 43 -7.69 -4.90 -0.83
N SER A 44 -6.96 -4.66 0.26
CA SER A 44 -7.46 -4.03 1.49
C SER A 44 -6.72 -2.74 1.78
N TYR A 45 -5.51 -2.58 1.24
CA TYR A 45 -4.62 -1.48 1.51
C TYR A 45 -3.96 -0.96 0.24
N ARG A 46 -3.66 0.34 0.25
CA ARG A 46 -2.84 1.05 -0.73
C ARG A 46 -1.65 1.68 0.00
N LEU A 47 -0.45 1.35 -0.48
CA LEU A 47 0.83 1.88 -0.02
C LEU A 47 1.27 2.97 -0.99
N SER A 48 1.80 4.08 -0.46
CA SER A 48 2.31 5.18 -1.27
C SER A 48 3.45 5.95 -0.61
N LEU A 49 4.29 6.57 -1.44
CA LEU A 49 5.30 7.55 -1.02
C LEU A 49 4.63 8.91 -0.77
N GLY A 50 4.80 9.51 0.41
CA GLY A 50 4.36 10.90 0.61
C GLY A 50 4.12 11.32 2.05
N LYS A 51 3.35 12.40 2.21
CA LYS A 51 2.68 12.82 3.46
C LYS A 51 1.22 12.34 3.40
N PRO A 52 0.62 11.90 4.52
CA PRO A 52 -0.79 11.49 4.53
C PRO A 52 -1.62 12.59 3.87
N VAL A 53 -2.50 12.21 2.94
CA VAL A 53 -3.41 13.16 2.33
C VAL A 53 -4.25 13.72 3.48
N GLU A 54 -3.96 14.95 3.89
CA GLU A 54 -4.83 15.69 4.79
C GLU A 54 -6.19 15.72 4.10
N LYS A 55 -7.18 15.04 4.70
CA LYS A 55 -8.57 15.22 4.30
C LYS A 55 -8.96 16.62 4.76
N ASP A 56 -8.69 17.62 3.92
CA ASP A 56 -9.30 18.94 4.06
C ASP A 56 -10.82 18.74 4.10
N GLN A 57 -11.42 19.00 5.27
CA GLN A 57 -12.86 19.07 5.49
C GLN A 57 -13.40 20.43 5.09
#